data_AF-A0A1C2BTQ4-F1
#
_entry.id   AF-A0A1C2BTQ4-F1
#
_cell.length_a   1.000
_cell.length_b   1.000
_cell.length_c   1.000
_cell.angle_alpha   90.00
_cell.angle_beta   90.00
_cell.angle_gamma   90.00
#
_symmetry.space_group_name_H-M   'P 1'
#
loop_
_entity.id
_entity.type
_entity.pdbx_description
1 polymer ?
#
loop_
_entity_poly.entity_id
_entity_poly.type
_entity_poly.pdbx_seq_one_letter_code
_entity_poly.pdbx_strand_id
1 'polypeptide(L)'
;MKLKLLMLLIGGALLYVLATYSVLRFYPDDPAQMNWMDREAFNARFIGRLQPDASMRQELLISRLGSPDITEAFRSEQQIYQLLYYRTHRKAADGITTADECTALLFVDRQLVAVGEAAVIQYQAAKADVSGRS
;
A
#
# COMPACT_ATOMS: atom_id res chain seq x y z
N MET A 1 12.32 -39.72 35.46
CA MET A 1 11.92 -38.30 35.66
C MET A 1 12.37 -37.40 34.51
N LYS A 2 13.65 -37.43 34.08
CA LYS A 2 14.17 -36.59 32.98
C LYS A 2 13.47 -36.78 31.62
N LEU A 3 13.09 -38.01 31.24
CA LEU A 3 12.42 -38.28 29.95
C LEU A 3 10.98 -37.74 29.89
N LYS A 4 10.23 -37.80 31.00
CA LYS A 4 8.86 -37.24 31.08
C LYS A 4 8.90 -35.71 31.00
N LEU A 5 9.89 -35.10 31.66
CA LEU A 5 10.14 -33.66 31.57
C LEU A 5 10.51 -33.26 30.13
N LEU A 6 11.37 -34.03 29.46
CA LEU A 6 11.73 -33.80 28.05
C LEU A 6 10.52 -33.92 27.11
N MET A 7 9.69 -34.96 27.26
CA MET A 7 8.45 -35.09 26.47
C MET A 7 7.49 -33.93 26.70
N LEU A 8 7.37 -33.44 27.94
CA LEU A 8 6.48 -32.32 28.27
C LEU A 8 6.97 -31.00 27.65
N LEU A 9 8.29 -30.77 27.62
CA LEU A 9 8.89 -29.63 26.92
C LEU A 9 8.71 -29.72 25.41
N ILE A 10 8.92 -30.90 24.81
CA ILE A 10 8.71 -31.11 23.37
C ILE A 10 7.23 -30.92 23.01
N GLY A 11 6.32 -31.45 23.82
CA GLY A 11 4.88 -31.27 23.64
C GLY A 11 4.46 -29.81 23.73
N GLY A 12 5.02 -29.05 24.68
CA GLY A 12 4.80 -27.61 24.79
C GLY A 12 5.34 -26.84 23.58
N ALA A 13 6.54 -27.17 23.10
CA ALA A 13 7.12 -26.54 21.92
C ALA A 13 6.30 -26.84 20.65
N LEU A 14 5.86 -28.08 20.46
CA LEU A 14 4.99 -28.48 19.35
C LEU A 14 3.65 -27.76 19.41
N LEU A 15 3.04 -27.66 20.59
CA LEU A 15 1.80 -26.92 20.79
C LEU A 15 1.97 -25.43 20.45
N TYR A 16 3.08 -24.81 20.88
CA TYR A 16 3.41 -23.43 20.55
C TYR A 16 3.53 -23.22 19.04
N VAL A 17 4.32 -24.06 18.35
CA VAL A 17 4.49 -23.98 16.90
C VAL A 17 3.15 -24.16 16.16
N LEU A 18 2.33 -25.12 16.59
CA LEU A 18 1.00 -25.36 16.01
C LEU A 18 0.07 -24.15 16.20
N ALA A 19 0.07 -23.54 17.39
CA ALA A 19 -0.71 -22.36 17.70
C ALA A 19 -0.26 -21.17 16.85
N THR A 20 1.05 -20.89 16.77
CA THR A 20 1.60 -19.80 15.94
C THR A 20 1.27 -20.01 14.47
N TYR A 21 1.46 -21.22 13.94
CA TYR A 21 1.08 -21.56 12.56
C TYR A 21 -0.41 -21.31 12.29
N SER A 22 -1.26 -21.68 13.25
CA SER A 22 -2.71 -21.47 13.13
C SER A 22 -3.05 -19.98 13.09
N VAL A 23 -2.49 -19.17 13.99
CA VAL A 23 -2.71 -17.71 13.98
C VAL A 23 -2.29 -17.09 12.65
N LEU A 24 -1.09 -17.42 12.16
CA LEU A 24 -0.59 -16.90 10.87
C LEU A 24 -1.46 -17.30 9.67
N ARG A 25 -2.16 -18.43 9.75
CA ARG A 25 -3.01 -18.94 8.65
C ARG A 25 -4.44 -18.39 8.71
N PHE A 26 -4.99 -18.23 9.91
CA PHE A 26 -6.39 -17.84 10.12
C PHE A 26 -6.58 -16.34 10.38
N TYR A 27 -5.52 -15.61 10.76
CA TYR A 27 -5.52 -14.16 10.99
C TYR A 27 -4.45 -13.49 10.12
N PRO A 28 -4.62 -13.46 8.78
CA PRO A 28 -3.72 -12.70 7.93
C PRO A 28 -3.83 -11.20 8.25
N ASP A 29 -2.70 -10.49 8.21
CA ASP A 29 -2.67 -9.04 8.39
C ASP A 29 -3.54 -8.36 7.31
N ASP A 30 -4.62 -7.72 7.71
CA ASP A 30 -5.46 -6.89 6.85
C ASP A 30 -4.98 -5.44 6.94
N PRO A 31 -4.45 -4.84 5.84
CA PRO A 31 -4.04 -3.44 5.82
C PRO A 31 -5.16 -2.48 6.27
N ALA A 32 -6.43 -2.86 6.11
CA ALA A 32 -7.57 -2.06 6.52
C ALA A 32 -7.80 -2.04 8.05
N GLN A 33 -7.28 -3.03 8.79
CA GLN A 33 -7.36 -3.10 10.25
C GLN A 33 -6.09 -2.59 10.95
N MET A 34 -5.08 -2.21 10.17
CA MET A 34 -3.83 -1.67 10.70
C MET A 34 -4.08 -0.32 11.37
N ASN A 35 -3.50 -0.11 12.56
CA ASN A 35 -3.54 1.20 13.21
C ASN A 35 -2.91 2.27 12.28
N TRP A 36 -3.45 3.48 12.31
CA TRP A 36 -3.08 4.56 11.39
C TRP A 36 -1.57 4.86 11.40
N MET A 37 -0.90 4.79 12.56
CA MET A 37 0.55 4.97 12.70
C MET A 37 1.34 3.89 11.96
N ASP A 38 0.92 2.64 12.12
CA ASP A 38 1.59 1.50 11.51
C ASP A 38 1.36 1.51 10.00
N ARG A 39 0.14 1.82 9.53
CA ARG A 39 -0.19 1.98 8.11
C ARG A 39 0.65 3.08 7.46
N GLU A 40 0.79 4.23 8.11
CA GLU A 40 1.59 5.35 7.62
C GLU A 40 3.06 4.96 7.46
N ALA A 41 3.66 4.36 8.51
CA ALA A 41 5.04 3.90 8.47
C ALA A 41 5.27 2.77 7.44
N PHE A 42 4.31 1.86 7.30
CA PHE A 42 4.34 0.80 6.30
C PHE A 42 4.28 1.37 4.88
N ASN A 43 3.32 2.26 4.60
CA ASN A 43 3.17 2.92 3.30
C ASN A 43 4.45 3.68 2.93
N ALA A 44 5.01 4.47 3.85
CA ALA A 44 6.23 5.22 3.61
C ALA A 44 7.41 4.31 3.23
N ARG A 45 7.59 3.20 3.97
CA ARG A 45 8.68 2.24 3.71
C ARG A 45 8.47 1.44 2.43
N PHE A 46 7.24 1.04 2.14
CA PHE A 46 6.91 0.26 0.96
C PHE A 46 7.03 1.13 -0.30
N ILE A 47 6.38 2.30 -0.30
CA ILE A 47 6.38 3.23 -1.43
C ILE A 47 7.78 3.80 -1.68
N GLY A 48 8.54 4.11 -0.62
CA GLY A 48 9.93 4.60 -0.76
C GLY A 48 10.90 3.62 -1.40
N ARG A 49 10.51 2.35 -1.59
CA ARG A 49 11.28 1.32 -2.30
C ARG A 49 10.69 0.96 -3.66
N LEU A 50 9.54 1.54 -4.04
CA LEU A 50 8.92 1.30 -5.33
C LEU A 50 9.78 1.90 -6.43
N GLN A 51 10.11 1.06 -7.40
CA GLN A 51 10.65 1.49 -8.68
C GLN A 51 9.53 1.30 -9.70
N PRO A 52 9.15 2.34 -10.48
CA PRO A 52 8.20 2.17 -11.56
C PRO A 52 8.74 1.13 -12.53
N ASP A 53 8.04 0.01 -12.66
CA ASP A 53 8.36 -1.04 -13.61
C ASP A 53 7.07 -1.53 -14.28
N ALA A 54 7.20 -2.08 -15.49
CA ALA A 54 6.06 -2.54 -16.29
C ALA A 54 5.30 -3.73 -15.67
N SER A 55 5.84 -4.38 -14.64
CA SER A 55 5.24 -5.50 -13.93
C SER A 55 4.39 -5.06 -12.72
N MET A 56 4.57 -3.82 -12.24
CA MET A 56 3.86 -3.29 -11.09
C MET A 56 2.42 -2.87 -11.44
N ARG A 57 1.50 -3.79 -11.21
CA ARG A 57 0.05 -3.58 -11.41
C ARG A 57 -0.60 -2.91 -10.20
N GLN A 58 -1.58 -2.06 -10.49
CA GLN A 58 -2.40 -1.40 -9.49
C GLN A 58 -3.07 -2.36 -8.52
N GLU A 59 -3.62 -3.47 -9.00
CA GLU A 59 -4.32 -4.47 -8.17
C GLU A 59 -3.37 -5.08 -7.12
N LEU A 60 -2.12 -5.34 -7.50
CA LEU A 60 -1.09 -5.84 -6.59
C LEU A 60 -0.78 -4.80 -5.51
N LEU A 61 -0.65 -3.53 -5.88
CA LEU A 61 -0.37 -2.45 -4.93
C LEU A 61 -1.53 -2.22 -3.96
N ILE A 62 -2.77 -2.18 -4.45
CA ILE A 62 -3.96 -2.07 -3.61
C ILE A 62 -4.08 -3.26 -2.67
N SER A 63 -3.76 -4.47 -3.11
CA SER A 63 -3.78 -5.65 -2.22
C SER A 63 -2.76 -5.59 -1.08
N ARG A 64 -1.68 -4.81 -1.24
CA ARG A 64 -0.59 -4.70 -0.26
C ARG A 64 -0.75 -3.48 0.65
N LEU A 65 -1.12 -2.33 0.07
CA LEU A 65 -1.23 -1.04 0.76
C LEU A 65 -2.65 -0.77 1.27
N GLY A 66 -3.63 -1.56 0.83
CA GLY A 66 -5.05 -1.29 1.01
C GLY A 66 -5.57 -0.24 0.04
N SER A 67 -6.79 0.23 0.31
CA SER A 67 -7.42 1.31 -0.46
C SER A 67 -6.63 2.62 -0.28
N PRO A 68 -6.50 3.43 -1.35
CA PRO A 68 -5.89 4.75 -1.27
C PRO A 68 -6.75 5.72 -0.47
N ASP A 69 -6.13 6.75 0.08
CA ASP A 69 -6.81 7.80 0.85
C ASP A 69 -7.50 8.82 -0.07
N ILE A 70 -6.87 9.14 -1.21
CA ILE A 70 -7.44 10.02 -2.25
C ILE A 70 -7.22 9.36 -3.61
N THR A 71 -8.20 9.47 -4.50
CA THR A 71 -8.12 8.97 -5.87
C THR A 71 -8.58 10.05 -6.84
N GLU A 72 -7.76 10.31 -7.86
CA GLU A 72 -8.15 11.10 -9.02
C GLU A 72 -8.00 10.25 -10.29
N ALA A 73 -8.89 10.44 -11.26
CA ALA A 73 -8.77 9.75 -12.54
C ALA A 73 -9.34 10.58 -13.68
N PHE A 74 -8.75 10.44 -14.87
CA PHE A 74 -9.31 10.94 -16.11
C PHE A 74 -8.96 10.00 -17.26
N ARG A 75 -9.68 10.15 -18.37
CA ARG A 75 -9.40 9.44 -19.62
C ARG A 75 -8.81 10.42 -20.63
N SER A 76 -7.70 10.04 -21.25
CA SER A 76 -7.12 10.73 -22.40
C SER A 76 -7.14 9.78 -23.58
N GLU A 77 -7.84 10.15 -24.65
CA GLU A 77 -8.02 9.28 -25.83
C GLU A 77 -8.47 7.85 -25.46
N GLN A 78 -7.56 6.89 -25.51
CA GLN A 78 -7.78 5.47 -25.20
C GLN A 78 -7.11 4.99 -23.89
N GLN A 79 -6.39 5.88 -23.20
CA GLN A 79 -5.66 5.56 -21.97
C GLN A 79 -6.41 6.09 -20.73
N ILE A 80 -6.37 5.31 -19.65
CA ILE A 80 -6.93 5.70 -18.36
C ILE A 80 -5.79 6.08 -17.43
N TYR A 81 -5.79 7.33 -16.99
CA TYR A 81 -4.86 7.86 -15.99
C TYR A 81 -5.53 7.82 -14.63
N GLN A 82 -4.87 7.23 -13.64
CA GLN A 82 -5.33 7.20 -12.25
C GLN A 82 -4.19 7.61 -11.32
N LEU A 83 -4.43 8.60 -10.48
CA LEU A 83 -3.50 9.07 -9.47
C LEU A 83 -4.03 8.67 -8.10
N LEU A 84 -3.32 7.76 -7.45
CA LEU A 84 -3.68 7.23 -6.12
C LEU A 84 -2.77 7.86 -5.07
N TYR A 85 -3.35 8.40 -4.01
CA TYR A 85 -2.59 8.96 -2.89
C TYR A 85 -2.68 8.05 -1.68
N TYR A 86 -1.54 7.74 -1.11
CA TYR A 86 -1.41 7.00 0.14
C TYR A 86 -0.77 7.89 1.18
N ARG A 87 -1.36 7.96 2.38
CA ARG A 87 -0.78 8.66 3.52
C ARG A 87 0.55 8.02 3.88
N THR A 88 1.60 8.83 3.96
CA THR A 88 2.99 8.37 4.21
C THR A 88 3.67 9.15 5.32
N HIS A 89 3.11 10.27 5.75
CA HIS A 89 3.63 11.05 6.85
C HIS A 89 2.53 11.94 7.42
N ARG A 90 2.67 12.31 8.69
CA ARG A 90 1.80 13.27 9.35
C ARG A 90 2.38 14.67 9.30
N LYS A 91 1.57 15.64 8.90
CA LYS A 91 1.88 17.07 8.92
C LYS A 91 0.99 17.82 9.90
N ALA A 92 -0.28 17.44 10.01
CA ALA A 92 -1.25 18.05 10.93
C ALA A 92 -1.88 17.02 11.89
N ALA A 93 -2.39 17.53 13.01
CA ALA A 93 -3.09 16.74 14.02
C ALA A 93 -4.60 17.01 14.04
N ASP A 94 -5.15 17.47 12.92
CA ASP A 94 -6.55 17.85 12.73
C ASP A 94 -7.45 16.69 12.30
N GLY A 95 -6.87 15.54 11.95
CA GLY A 95 -7.61 14.35 11.54
C GLY A 95 -8.11 14.38 10.10
N ILE A 96 -7.71 15.38 9.31
CA ILE A 96 -8.01 15.48 7.88
C ILE A 96 -6.80 14.93 7.12
N THR A 97 -7.03 14.13 6.08
CA THR A 97 -5.95 13.67 5.20
C THR A 97 -5.90 14.54 3.96
N THR A 98 -4.76 15.20 3.76
CA THR A 98 -4.52 16.10 2.61
C THR A 98 -3.41 15.54 1.71
N ALA A 99 -3.38 15.98 0.46
CA ALA A 99 -2.43 15.46 -0.54
C ALA A 99 -0.96 15.69 -0.15
N ASP A 100 -0.67 16.73 0.64
CA ASP A 100 0.66 17.04 1.15
C ASP A 100 1.12 16.14 2.30
N GLU A 101 0.24 15.30 2.87
CA GLU A 101 0.58 14.20 3.81
C GLU A 101 0.76 12.85 3.08
N CYS A 102 0.57 12.85 1.76
CA CYS A 102 0.49 11.65 0.95
C CYS A 102 1.65 11.56 -0.05
N THR A 103 1.94 10.32 -0.47
CA THR A 103 2.77 10.07 -1.65
C THR A 103 1.87 9.57 -2.77
N ALA A 104 1.97 10.20 -3.94
CA ALA A 104 1.17 9.88 -5.10
C ALA A 104 1.76 8.71 -5.90
N LEU A 105 0.91 7.86 -6.47
CA LEU A 105 1.24 6.77 -7.39
C LEU A 105 0.43 6.98 -8.66
N LEU A 106 1.10 7.21 -9.79
CA LEU A 106 0.45 7.36 -11.08
C LEU A 106 0.37 6.02 -11.79
N PHE A 107 -0.84 5.67 -12.21
CA PHE A 107 -1.13 4.53 -13.04
C PHE A 107 -1.64 4.98 -14.41
N VAL A 108 -1.13 4.35 -15.45
CA VAL A 108 -1.68 4.43 -16.82
C VAL A 108 -2.08 3.03 -17.22
N ASP A 109 -3.35 2.85 -17.57
CA ASP A 109 -3.91 1.53 -17.92
C ASP A 109 -3.59 0.44 -16.86
N ARG A 110 -3.68 0.84 -15.58
CA ARG A 110 -3.41 0.02 -14.38
C ARG A 110 -1.93 -0.36 -14.18
N GLN A 111 -1.00 0.22 -14.92
CA GLN A 111 0.45 0.04 -14.75
C GLN A 111 1.07 1.23 -14.03
N LEU A 112 1.90 0.97 -13.02
CA LEU A 112 2.60 2.03 -12.29
C LEU A 112 3.65 2.69 -13.20
N VAL A 113 3.49 3.98 -13.47
CA VAL A 113 4.41 4.74 -14.34
C VAL A 113 5.28 5.74 -13.59
N ALA A 114 4.80 6.25 -12.45
CA ALA A 114 5.53 7.23 -11.65
C ALA A 114 5.09 7.22 -10.18
N VAL A 115 5.96 7.73 -9.31
CA VAL A 115 5.78 7.81 -7.86
C VAL A 115 6.15 9.20 -7.36
N GLY A 116 5.50 9.66 -6.31
CA GLY A 116 5.77 10.93 -5.63
C GLY A 116 5.49 12.15 -6.49
N GLU A 117 6.35 13.16 -6.42
CA GLU A 117 6.19 14.42 -7.14
C GLU A 117 6.11 14.23 -8.66
N ALA A 118 6.91 13.32 -9.21
CA ALA A 118 6.89 13.00 -10.63
C ALA A 118 5.51 12.48 -11.09
N ALA A 119 4.82 11.70 -10.24
CA ALA A 119 3.47 11.21 -10.53
C ALA A 119 2.47 12.36 -10.67
N VAL A 120 2.53 13.34 -9.75
CA VAL A 120 1.64 14.51 -9.78
C VAL A 120 1.93 15.36 -11.02
N ILE A 121 3.20 15.67 -11.29
CA ILE A 121 3.59 16.48 -12.46
C ILE A 121 3.10 15.84 -13.76
N GLN A 122 3.36 14.54 -13.95
CA GLN A 122 2.95 13.83 -15.17
C GLN A 122 1.43 13.77 -15.31
N TYR A 123 0.71 13.51 -14.22
CA TYR A 123 -0.75 13.48 -14.22
C TYR A 123 -1.35 14.83 -14.63
N GLN A 124 -0.86 15.93 -14.04
CA GLN A 124 -1.36 17.27 -14.37
C GLN A 124 -1.01 17.69 -15.80
N ALA A 125 0.20 17.35 -16.28
CA ALA A 125 0.59 17.61 -17.66
C ALA A 125 -0.32 16.88 -18.66
N ALA A 126 -0.59 15.60 -18.43
CA ALA A 126 -1.48 14.82 -19.29
C ALA A 126 -2.94 15.32 -19.21
N LYS A 127 -3.39 15.76 -18.04
CA LYS A 127 -4.74 16.34 -17.86
C LYS A 127 -4.89 17.67 -18.59
N ALA A 128 -3.88 18.53 -18.53
CA ALA A 128 -3.87 19.82 -19.21
C ALA A 128 -3.92 19.69 -20.74
N ASP A 129 -3.21 18.70 -21.31
CA ASP A 129 -3.25 18.40 -22.75
C ASP A 129 -4.67 18.02 -23.20
N VAL A 130 -5.40 17.21 -22.41
CA VAL A 130 -6.79 16.86 -22.71
C VAL A 130 -7.70 18.09 -22.63
N SER A 131 -7.56 18.92 -21.61
CA SER A 131 -8.39 20.13 -21.43
C SER A 131 -8.11 21.21 -22.48
N GLY A 132 -6.93 21.22 -23.11
CA GLY A 132 -6.60 22.14 -24.19
C GLY A 132 -7.11 21.72 -25.57
N ARG A 133 -7.54 20.46 -25.73
CA ARG A 133 -8.06 19.89 -26.99
C ARG A 133 -9.59 19.92 -27.11
N SER A 134 -10.29 20.22 -26.02
CA SER A 134 -11.75 20.37 -25.93
C SER A 134 -12.19 21.81 -26.17
#